data_AF-A0AAI9BZV2-F1
#
_entry.id   AF-A0AAI9BZV2-F1
#
_cell.length_a   1.000
_cell.length_b   1.000
_cell.length_c   1.000
_cell.angle_alpha   90.00
_cell.angle_beta   90.00
_cell.angle_gamma   90.00
#
_symmetry.space_group_name_H-M   'P 1'
#
loop_
_entity.id
_entity.type
_entity.pdbx_description
1 polymer ?
#
loop_
_entity_poly.entity_id
_entity_poly.type
_entity_poly.pdbx_seq_one_letter_code
_entity_poly.pdbx_strand_id
1 'polypeptide(L)'
;MRVIVVATAALLAACQAAATKPNPPPAAVITVPVATYVPIDDQLRKRCKWVREAPPSAVFDVSNGRKRCLVQYEAQLDAIDQVQGKPLP
;
A
#
# COMPACT_ATOMS: atom_id res chain seq x y z
N MET A 1 -55.73 3.47 -47.87
CA MET A 1 -55.60 3.93 -46.47
C MET A 1 -55.64 2.79 -45.45
N ARG A 2 -56.69 1.94 -45.42
CA ARG A 2 -56.80 0.85 -44.43
C ARG A 2 -55.59 -0.11 -44.39
N VAL A 3 -55.04 -0.47 -45.54
CA VAL A 3 -53.88 -1.38 -45.62
C VAL A 3 -52.62 -0.78 -44.98
N ILE A 4 -52.40 0.52 -45.14
CA ILE A 4 -51.25 1.22 -44.56
C ILE A 4 -51.36 1.27 -43.04
N VAL A 5 -52.57 1.54 -42.52
CA VAL A 5 -52.83 1.58 -41.07
C VAL A 5 -52.65 0.20 -40.43
N VAL A 6 -53.08 -0.87 -41.11
CA VAL A 6 -52.90 -2.24 -40.61
C VAL A 6 -51.42 -2.64 -40.62
N ALA A 7 -50.67 -2.27 -41.66
CA ALA A 7 -49.24 -2.57 -41.75
C ALA A 7 -48.43 -1.83 -40.67
N THR A 8 -48.73 -0.56 -40.41
CA THR A 8 -48.02 0.21 -39.37
C THR A 8 -48.36 -0.26 -37.96
N ALA A 9 -49.63 -0.60 -37.69
CA ALA A 9 -50.03 -1.16 -36.41
C ALA A 9 -49.37 -2.53 -36.14
N ALA A 10 -49.23 -3.37 -37.16
CA ALA A 10 -48.53 -4.65 -37.05
C ALA A 10 -47.02 -4.47 -36.77
N LEU A 11 -46.39 -3.47 -37.39
CA LEU A 11 -44.97 -3.16 -37.15
C LEU A 11 -44.73 -2.61 -35.73
N LEU A 12 -45.65 -1.79 -35.21
CA LEU A 12 -45.57 -1.25 -33.85
C LEU A 12 -45.83 -2.31 -32.78
N ALA A 13 -46.73 -3.26 -33.03
CA ALA A 13 -47.00 -4.38 -32.13
C ALA A 13 -45.84 -5.39 -32.05
N ALA A 14 -44.90 -5.36 -33.00
CA ALA A 14 -43.71 -6.19 -33.00
C ALA A 14 -42.59 -5.65 -32.07
N CYS A 15 -42.72 -4.43 -31.53
CA CYS A 15 -41.81 -3.92 -30.50
C CYS A 15 -42.14 -4.57 -29.15
N GLN A 16 -41.51 -5.71 -28.88
CA GLN A 16 -41.56 -6.33 -27.56
C GLN A 16 -40.75 -5.48 -26.56
N ALA A 17 -41.21 -5.41 -25.31
CA ALA A 17 -40.45 -4.78 -24.24
C ALA A 17 -39.06 -5.41 -24.17
N ALA A 18 -38.01 -4.58 -24.16
CA ALA A 18 -36.65 -5.08 -24.04
C ALA A 18 -36.53 -5.91 -22.76
N ALA A 19 -35.98 -7.12 -22.88
CA ALA A 19 -35.82 -8.00 -21.73
C ALA A 19 -35.05 -7.27 -20.62
N THR A 20 -35.63 -7.20 -19.43
CA THR A 20 -34.95 -6.62 -18.26
C THR A 20 -33.76 -7.50 -17.94
N LYS A 21 -32.55 -6.99 -18.21
CA LYS A 21 -31.32 -7.66 -17.84
C LYS A 21 -31.13 -7.51 -16.33
N PRO A 22 -31.17 -8.60 -15.54
CA PRO A 22 -30.88 -8.51 -14.11
C PRO A 22 -29.44 -8.03 -13.93
N ASN A 23 -29.22 -7.13 -12.98
CA ASN A 23 -27.85 -6.83 -12.57
C ASN A 23 -27.26 -8.09 -11.92
N PRO A 24 -26.00 -8.42 -12.21
CA PRO A 24 -25.33 -9.50 -11.50
C PRO A 24 -25.32 -9.19 -10.00
N PRO A 25 -25.32 -10.22 -9.13
CA PRO A 25 -25.10 -10.02 -7.70
C PRO A 25 -23.79 -9.24 -7.49
N PRO A 26 -23.67 -8.47 -6.39
CA PRO A 26 -22.44 -7.75 -6.09
C PRO A 26 -21.26 -8.71 -6.14
N ALA A 27 -20.14 -8.23 -6.71
CA ALA A 27 -18.91 -8.98 -6.76
C ALA A 27 -18.53 -9.44 -5.34
N ALA A 28 -17.91 -10.62 -5.23
CA ALA A 28 -17.48 -11.20 -3.96
C ALA A 28 -16.80 -10.14 -3.08
N VAL A 29 -17.06 -10.18 -1.77
CA VAL A 29 -16.32 -9.37 -0.79
C VAL A 29 -14.84 -9.65 -0.99
N ILE A 30 -14.11 -8.66 -1.50
CA ILE A 30 -12.66 -8.77 -1.68
C ILE A 30 -12.07 -8.55 -0.29
N THR A 31 -11.62 -9.63 0.36
CA THR A 31 -10.76 -9.52 1.53
C THR A 31 -9.52 -8.75 1.12
N VAL A 32 -9.38 -7.51 1.60
CA VAL A 32 -8.17 -6.72 1.39
C VAL A 32 -7.03 -7.52 2.02
N PRO A 33 -5.98 -7.88 1.25
CA PRO A 33 -4.85 -8.60 1.81
C PRO A 33 -4.28 -7.76 2.96
N VAL A 34 -4.10 -8.39 4.12
CA VAL A 34 -3.36 -7.79 5.23
C VAL A 34 -2.04 -7.33 4.62
N ALA A 35 -1.73 -6.03 4.73
CA ALA A 35 -0.46 -5.52 4.23
C ALA A 35 0.63 -6.41 4.82
N THR A 36 1.31 -7.18 3.97
CA THR A 36 2.45 -8.00 4.38
C THR A 36 3.53 -7.01 4.76
N TYR A 37 3.56 -6.62 6.04
CA TYR A 37 4.59 -5.75 6.56
C TYR A 37 5.93 -6.40 6.24
N VAL A 38 6.76 -5.69 5.47
CA VAL A 38 8.11 -6.16 5.20
C VAL A 38 8.82 -6.24 6.55
N PRO A 39 9.28 -7.43 6.99
CA PRO A 39 9.98 -7.53 8.24
C PRO A 39 11.26 -6.69 8.14
N ILE A 40 11.44 -5.79 9.10
CA ILE A 40 12.64 -4.96 9.19
C ILE A 40 13.77 -5.84 9.72
N ASP A 41 14.83 -5.97 8.93
CA ASP A 41 16.03 -6.73 9.28
C ASP A 41 16.59 -6.29 10.65
N ASP A 42 17.01 -7.27 11.46
CA ASP A 42 17.53 -7.05 12.81
C ASP A 42 18.74 -6.12 12.85
N GLN A 43 19.58 -6.11 11.80
CA GLN A 43 20.71 -5.18 11.69
C GLN A 43 20.24 -3.73 11.56
N LEU A 44 19.11 -3.50 10.88
CA LEU A 44 18.52 -2.17 10.73
C LEU A 44 17.89 -1.69 12.05
N ARG A 45 17.46 -2.61 12.91
CA ARG A 45 16.91 -2.31 14.25
C ARG A 45 17.97 -2.27 15.35
N LYS A 46 19.24 -2.51 15.03
CA LYS A 46 20.31 -2.62 16.02
C LYS A 46 20.57 -1.28 16.71
N ARG A 47 20.25 -1.19 18.00
CA ARG A 47 20.54 0.02 18.78
C ARG A 47 22.03 0.25 18.90
N CYS A 48 22.46 1.44 18.54
CA CYS A 48 23.82 1.86 18.80
C CYS A 48 24.04 2.18 20.30
N LYS A 49 25.28 1.98 20.79
CA LYS A 49 25.70 2.20 22.18
C LYS A 49 26.94 3.09 22.21
N TRP A 50 26.95 4.07 23.10
CA TRP A 50 28.12 4.91 23.39
C TRP A 50 28.22 5.21 24.88
N VAL A 51 29.41 5.56 25.35
CA VAL A 51 29.65 5.96 26.75
C VAL A 51 29.07 7.35 26.98
N ARG A 52 28.23 7.53 28.01
CA ARG A 52 27.59 8.83 28.31
C ARG A 52 28.51 9.76 29.08
N GLU A 53 29.25 9.21 30.04
CA GLU A 53 30.08 9.93 30.99
C GLU A 53 31.42 9.23 31.11
N ALA A 54 32.49 10.01 31.12
CA ALA A 54 33.86 9.55 31.30
C ALA A 54 34.69 10.67 31.95
N PRO A 55 35.88 10.38 32.48
CA PRO A 55 36.79 11.40 32.98
C PRO A 55 37.09 12.46 31.89
N PRO A 56 37.44 13.71 32.26
CA PRO A 56 37.77 14.76 31.30
C PRO A 56 38.87 14.39 30.30
N SER A 57 39.78 13.47 30.67
CA SER A 57 40.82 12.95 29.79
C SER A 57 40.29 12.15 28.59
N ALA A 58 39.04 11.67 28.64
CA ALA A 58 38.43 10.83 27.61
C ALA A 58 37.35 11.56 26.77
N VAL A 59 37.30 12.89 26.84
CA VAL A 59 36.27 13.71 26.14
C VAL A 59 36.21 13.44 24.64
N PHE A 60 37.36 13.26 23.99
CA PHE A 60 37.41 12.97 22.55
C PHE A 60 36.84 11.59 22.23
N ASP A 61 37.14 10.58 23.02
CA ASP A 61 36.63 9.22 22.80
C ASP A 61 35.11 9.16 22.98
N VAL A 62 34.58 9.83 24.00
CA VAL A 62 33.14 9.96 24.23
C VAL A 62 32.45 10.71 23.09
N SER A 63 33.00 11.86 22.68
CA SER A 63 32.43 12.68 21.62
C SER A 63 32.44 11.97 20.27
N ASN A 64 33.56 11.32 19.94
CA ASN A 64 33.70 10.52 18.72
C ASN A 64 32.81 9.28 18.77
N GLY A 65 32.67 8.64 19.93
CA GLY A 65 31.72 7.55 20.15
C GLY A 65 30.27 7.96 19.87
N ARG A 66 29.84 9.10 20.43
CA ARG A 66 28.50 9.67 20.19
C ARG A 66 28.30 10.03 18.72
N LYS A 67 29.29 10.64 18.06
CA LYS A 67 29.22 10.99 16.64
C LYS A 67 29.07 9.74 15.76
N ARG A 68 29.93 8.73 15.95
CA ARG A 68 29.83 7.45 15.22
C ARG A 68 28.46 6.82 15.39
N CYS A 69 27.90 6.96 16.58
CA CYS A 69 26.60 6.42 16.87
C CYS A 69 25.45 7.09 16.10
N LEU A 70 25.47 8.42 16.05
CA LEU A 70 24.50 9.19 15.29
C LEU A 70 24.55 8.82 13.81
N VAL A 71 25.76 8.73 13.24
CA VAL A 71 25.96 8.32 11.84
C VAL A 71 25.39 6.92 11.59
N GLN A 72 25.61 5.97 12.51
CA GLN A 72 25.02 4.63 12.39
C GLN A 72 23.48 4.68 12.41
N TYR A 73 22.89 5.49 13.28
CA TYR A 73 21.44 5.63 13.38
C TYR A 73 20.84 6.21 12.10
N GLU A 74 21.43 7.26 11.53
CA GLU A 74 21.01 7.85 10.26
C GLU A 74 21.07 6.81 9.12
N ALA A 75 22.18 6.06 9.02
CA ALA A 75 22.31 5.01 8.02
C ALA A 75 21.27 3.88 8.17
N GLN A 76 20.86 3.57 9.40
CA GLN A 76 19.79 2.60 9.66
C GLN A 76 18.42 3.12 9.23
N LEU A 77 18.12 4.41 9.45
CA LEU A 77 16.88 5.02 8.97
C LEU A 77 16.81 4.98 7.45
N ASP A 78 17.88 5.38 6.76
CA ASP A 78 17.95 5.34 5.30
C ASP A 78 17.68 3.92 4.76
N ALA A 79 18.24 2.90 5.42
CA ALA A 79 18.05 1.52 5.03
C ALA A 79 16.65 0.97 5.36
N ILE A 80 16.02 1.43 6.45
CA ILE A 80 14.61 1.13 6.74
C ILE A 80 13.72 1.72 5.65
N ASP A 81 13.93 2.98 5.27
CA ASP A 81 13.15 3.65 4.22
C ASP A 81 13.30 2.97 2.85
N GLN A 82 14.46 2.38 2.55
CA GLN A 82 14.66 1.61 1.32
C GLN A 82 13.90 0.29 1.27
N VAL A 83 13.55 -0.27 2.43
CA VAL A 83 12.86 -1.56 2.58
C VAL A 83 11.36 -1.36 2.80
N GLN A 84 10.99 -0.38 3.63
CA GLN A 84 9.62 0.00 3.92
C GLN A 84 8.97 0.63 2.68
N GLY A 85 7.89 0.02 2.17
CA GLY A 85 7.12 0.55 1.03
C GLY A 85 7.34 -0.19 -0.29
N LYS A 86 8.25 -1.15 -0.36
CA LYS A 86 8.29 -2.13 -1.46
C LYS A 86 7.37 -3.29 -1.07
N PRO A 87 6.24 -3.54 -1.76
CA PRO A 87 5.42 -4.70 -1.46
C PRO A 87 6.28 -5.96 -1.62
N LEU A 88 6.32 -6.81 -0.59
CA LEU A 88 6.85 -8.16 -0.72
C LEU A 88 5.89 -8.97 -1.61
N PRO A 89 6.43 -9.85 -2.49
CA PRO A 89 5.62 -10.69 -3.37
C PRO A 89 4.72 -11.66 -2.59
#